data_AF-A0A960FSB7-F1
#
_entry.id   AF-A0A960FSB7-F1
#
_cell.length_a   1.000
_cell.length_b   1.000
_cell.length_c   1.000
_cell.angle_alpha   90.00
_cell.angle_beta   90.00
_cell.angle_gamma   90.00
#
_symmetry.space_group_name_H-M   'P 1'
#
loop_
_entity.id
_entity.type
_entity.pdbx_description
1 polymer ?
#
loop_
_entity_poly.entity_id
_entity_poly.type
_entity_poly.pdbx_seq_one_letter_code
_entity_poly.pdbx_strand_id
1 'polypeptide(L)' 'MTTYDRPFGRYLEDFEVGDVYRHWPGKTITEYDEYLFCMITINHHPLHTNDWYAERSPQGKNVVVCNLV' A
#
# COMPACT_ATOMS: atom_id res chain seq x y z
N MET A 1 -0.20 26.84 -9.54
CA MET A 1 0.26 25.63 -8.82
C MET A 1 -0.09 25.81 -7.36
N THR A 2 -1.19 25.20 -6.93
CA THR A 2 -1.71 25.38 -5.57
C THR A 2 -1.48 24.07 -4.81
N THR A 3 -0.76 24.11 -3.70
CA THR A 3 -0.56 22.92 -2.85
C THR A 3 -1.67 22.92 -1.81
N TYR A 4 -2.62 21.99 -1.92
CA TYR A 4 -3.73 21.89 -0.99
C TYR A 4 -3.38 20.99 0.19
N ASP A 5 -3.46 21.50 1.42
CA ASP A 5 -3.11 20.76 2.64
C ASP A 5 -4.32 20.10 3.34
N ARG A 6 -5.56 20.25 2.80
CA ARG A 6 -6.75 19.34 2.90
C ARG A 6 -8.11 20.07 3.06
N PRO A 7 -8.98 19.93 2.04
CA PRO A 7 -10.36 19.52 2.26
C PRO A 7 -10.57 18.07 1.76
N PHE A 8 -11.29 17.25 2.54
CA PHE A 8 -11.75 15.92 2.11
C PHE A 8 -12.97 16.07 1.20
N GLY A 9 -12.95 15.36 0.07
CA GLY A 9 -14.00 15.46 -0.94
C GLY A 9 -13.83 16.68 -1.85
N ARG A 10 -14.07 16.48 -3.14
CA ARG A 10 -14.03 17.49 -4.21
C ARG A 10 -15.03 17.13 -5.29
N TYR A 11 -15.55 18.14 -5.96
CA TYR A 11 -16.33 17.96 -7.18
C TYR A 11 -15.41 17.98 -8.41
N LEU A 12 -15.94 17.57 -9.56
CA LEU A 12 -15.17 17.49 -10.80
C LEU A 12 -14.59 18.86 -11.22
N GLU A 13 -15.35 19.92 -10.95
CA GLU A 13 -15.02 21.31 -11.23
C GLU A 13 -13.88 21.88 -10.38
N ASP A 14 -13.50 21.23 -9.28
CA ASP A 14 -12.45 21.70 -8.37
C ASP A 14 -11.03 21.24 -8.77
N PHE A 15 -10.90 20.50 -9.87
CA PHE A 15 -9.63 19.94 -10.35
C PHE A 15 -9.03 20.81 -11.46
N GLU A 16 -7.77 21.24 -11.26
CA GLU A 16 -7.01 21.95 -12.28
C GLU A 16 -5.82 21.11 -12.80
N VAL A 17 -5.56 21.18 -14.10
CA VAL A 17 -4.43 20.46 -14.70
C VAL A 17 -3.12 20.97 -14.09
N GLY A 18 -2.32 20.04 -13.57
CA GLY A 18 -1.05 20.34 -12.91
C GLY A 18 -1.14 20.47 -11.40
N ASP A 19 -2.32 20.24 -10.80
CA ASP A 19 -2.44 20.11 -9.35
C ASP A 19 -1.64 18.93 -8.81
N VAL A 20 -0.99 19.15 -7.66
CA VAL A 20 -0.23 18.12 -6.93
C VAL A 20 -0.88 17.91 -5.57
N TYR A 21 -1.53 16.76 -5.40
CA TYR A 21 -2.19 16.39 -4.15
C TYR A 21 -1.27 15.51 -3.30
N ARG A 22 -0.85 16.03 -2.15
CA ARG A 22 -0.04 15.30 -1.17
C ARG A 22 -0.96 14.61 -0.17
N HIS A 23 -1.05 13.29 -0.27
CA HIS A 23 -1.88 12.49 0.62
C HIS A 23 -1.17 12.25 1.96
N TRP A 24 -1.90 12.44 3.05
CA TRP A 24 -1.45 12.19 4.42
C TRP A 24 -2.62 11.62 5.22
N PRO A 25 -2.40 10.70 6.17
CA PRO A 25 -1.10 10.24 6.66
C PRO A 25 -0.48 9.16 5.77
N GLY A 26 0.85 9.18 5.66
CA GLY A 26 1.59 7.99 5.23
C GLY A 26 1.42 6.90 6.27
N LYS A 27 1.11 5.68 5.84
CA LYS A 27 0.99 4.50 6.71
C LYS A 27 2.20 3.60 6.48
N THR A 28 2.96 3.32 7.53
CA THR A 28 3.99 2.28 7.51
C THR A 28 3.30 0.92 7.39
N ILE A 29 3.66 0.15 6.36
CA ILE A 29 3.18 -1.23 6.20
C ILE A 29 3.95 -2.11 7.18
N THR A 30 3.19 -2.83 8.00
CA THR A 30 3.72 -3.82 8.94
C THR A 30 3.41 -5.23 8.44
N GLU A 31 4.04 -6.23 9.04
CA GLU A 31 3.76 -7.64 8.77
C GLU A 31 2.27 -7.99 8.98
N TYR A 32 1.64 -7.38 9.99
CA TYR A 32 0.23 -7.57 10.26
C TYR A 32 -0.66 -7.14 9.08
N ASP A 33 -0.35 -6.00 8.45
CA ASP A 33 -1.12 -5.48 7.32
C ASP A 33 -1.04 -6.44 6.12
N GLU A 34 0.15 -6.99 5.86
CA GLU A 34 0.40 -7.96 4.79
C GLU A 34 -0.36 -9.28 5.04
N TYR A 35 -0.30 -9.81 6.25
CA TYR A 35 -0.98 -11.06 6.60
C TYR A 35 -2.50 -10.90 6.53
N LEU A 36 -3.03 -9.79 7.07
CA LEU A 36 -4.44 -9.47 6.98
C LEU A 36 -4.88 -9.39 5.51
N PHE A 37 -4.11 -8.68 4.68
CA PHE A 37 -4.41 -8.51 3.28
C PHE A 37 -4.43 -9.85 2.52
N CYS A 38 -3.44 -10.72 2.76
CA CYS A 38 -3.42 -12.06 2.19
C CYS A 38 -4.65 -12.88 2.58
N MET A 39 -5.08 -12.81 3.85
CA MET A 39 -6.25 -13.54 4.33
C MET A 39 -7.57 -13.03 3.73
N ILE A 40 -7.77 -11.72 3.64
CA ILE A 40 -9.02 -11.16 3.09
C ILE A 40 -9.11 -11.27 1.56
N THR A 41 -7.98 -11.37 0.87
CA THR A 41 -7.92 -11.53 -0.59
C THR A 41 -7.70 -12.98 -1.03
N ILE A 42 -7.57 -13.91 -0.09
CA ILE A 42 -7.34 -15.34 -0.36
C ILE A 42 -6.02 -15.54 -1.15
N ASN A 43 -4.99 -14.75 -0.83
CA ASN A 43 -3.65 -14.96 -1.36
C ASN A 43 -2.92 -16.01 -0.51
N HIS A 44 -2.68 -17.18 -1.10
CA HIS A 44 -2.04 -18.32 -0.45
C HIS A 44 -0.54 -18.46 -0.78
N HIS A 45 0.05 -17.50 -1.50
CA HIS A 45 1.44 -17.65 -1.91
C HIS A 45 2.39 -17.49 -0.70
N PRO A 46 3.23 -18.48 -0.39
CA PRO A 46 3.97 -18.54 0.88
C PRO A 46 5.04 -17.44 1.03
N LEU A 47 5.44 -16.79 -0.07
CA LEU A 47 6.36 -15.64 -0.04
C LEU A 47 5.86 -14.48 0.83
N HIS A 48 4.55 -14.37 1.02
CA HIS A 48 3.91 -13.26 1.72
C HIS A 48 3.65 -13.55 3.20
N THR A 49 3.64 -14.83 3.60
CA THR A 49 3.11 -15.26 4.91
C THR A 49 3.98 -16.28 5.65
N ASN A 50 5.10 -16.71 5.07
CA ASN A 50 5.94 -17.74 5.65
C ASN A 50 7.42 -17.34 5.58
N ASP A 51 7.95 -16.95 6.73
CA ASP A 51 9.34 -16.52 6.91
C ASP A 51 10.33 -17.59 6.46
N TRP A 52 10.09 -18.85 6.82
CA TRP A 52 10.98 -19.96 6.43
C TRP A 52 11.04 -20.11 4.91
N TYR A 53 9.93 -19.95 4.20
CA TYR A 53 9.91 -19.96 2.74
C TYR A 53 10.62 -18.72 2.18
N ALA A 54 10.33 -17.55 2.74
CA ALA A 54 10.83 -16.28 2.25
C ALA A 54 12.35 -16.08 2.48
N GLU A 55 12.93 -16.65 3.54
CA GLU A 55 14.39 -16.68 3.77
C GLU A 55 15.16 -17.35 2.62
N ARG A 56 14.52 -18.28 1.90
CA ARG A 56 15.09 -19.01 0.76
C ARG A 56 14.80 -18.32 -0.57
N SER A 57 14.03 -17.24 -0.56
CA SER A 57 13.75 -16.41 -1.73
C SER A 57 14.91 -15.42 -1.98
N PRO A 58 15.01 -14.85 -3.19
CA PRO A 58 16.00 -13.80 -3.48
C PRO A 58 15.93 -12.59 -2.54
N GLN A 59 14.76 -12.31 -1.97
CA GLN A 59 14.55 -11.19 -1.06
C GLN A 59 14.98 -11.52 0.38
N GLY A 60 15.08 -12.80 0.72
CA GLY A 60 15.49 -13.28 2.05
C GLY A 60 14.53 -12.92 3.19
N LYS A 61 13.34 -12.40 2.88
CA LYS A 61 12.29 -11.99 3.82
C LYS A 61 10.95 -11.87 3.09
N ASN A 62 9.86 -11.79 3.86
CA ASN A 62 8.51 -11.67 3.31
C ASN A 62 8.41 -10.38 2.48
N VAL A 63 7.76 -10.50 1.33
CA VAL A 63 7.57 -9.39 0.39
C VAL A 63 6.13 -8.95 0.47
N VAL A 64 5.88 -7.65 0.39
CA VAL A 64 4.52 -7.09 0.38
C VAL A 64 3.81 -7.46 -0.93
N VAL A 65 2.54 -7.86 -0.87
CA VAL A 65 1.76 -8.17 -2.09
C VAL A 65 1.63 -6.90 -2.93
N CYS A 66 1.86 -7.02 -4.24
CA CYS A 66 1.85 -5.87 -5.15
C CYS A 66 0.51 -5.11 -5.17
N ASN A 67 -0.62 -5.76 -4.91
CA ASN A 67 -1.93 -5.10 -4.87
C ASN A 67 -2.29 -4.50 -3.50
N LEU A 68 -1.42 -4.65 -2.48
CA LEU A 68 -1.50 -3.90 -1.23
C LEU A 68 -0.84 -2.51 -1.36
N VAL A 69 -0.01 -2.29 -2.39
CA VAL A 69 0.78 -1.06 -2.62
C VAL A 69 0.48 -0.39 -3.95
#